data_AF-A0A1S1ETR6-F1
#
_entry.id   AF-A0A1S1ETR6-F1
#
_cell.length_a   1.000
_cell.length_b   1.000
_cell.length_c   1.000
_cell.angle_alpha   90.00
_cell.angle_beta   90.00
_cell.angle_gamma   90.00
#
_symmetry.space_group_name_H-M   'P 1'
#
loop_
_entity.id
_entity.type
_entity.pdbx_description
1 polymer ?
#
loop_
_entity_poly.entity_id
_entity_poly.type
_entity_poly.pdbx_seq_one_letter_code
_entity_poly.pdbx_strand_id
1 'polypeptide(L)' 'MANVAKKSYVDPGWPKDLEPGQHAVTELIAHHAGADSPFGDIEFPVDPETLGYVHPTTVINK' A
#
# COMPACT_ATOMS: atom_id res chain seq x y z
N MET A 1 -10.24 34.58 -2.01
CA MET A 1 -10.38 33.14 -1.71
C MET A 1 -9.42 32.40 -2.62
N ALA A 2 -8.39 31.74 -2.07
CA ALA A 2 -7.44 30.98 -2.88
C ALA A 2 -8.09 29.65 -3.29
N ASN A 3 -8.31 29.46 -4.59
CA ASN A 3 -8.75 28.19 -5.15
C ASN A 3 -7.58 27.20 -5.09
N VAL A 4 -7.41 26.50 -3.96
CA VAL A 4 -6.54 25.33 -3.90
C VAL A 4 -7.29 24.18 -4.56
N ALA A 5 -7.13 24.06 -5.89
CA ALA A 5 -7.56 22.87 -6.60
C ALA A 5 -6.80 21.67 -6.00
N LYS A 6 -7.51 20.72 -5.41
CA LYS A 6 -6.92 19.44 -5.02
C LYS A 6 -6.45 18.78 -6.31
N LYS A 7 -5.12 18.71 -6.52
CA LYS A 7 -4.57 17.76 -7.49
C LYS A 7 -5.07 16.40 -7.03
N SER A 8 -5.95 15.78 -7.82
CA SER A 8 -6.33 14.39 -7.62
C SER A 8 -5.06 13.60 -7.38
N TYR A 9 -5.08 12.66 -6.44
CA TYR A 9 -3.94 11.78 -6.20
C TYR A 9 -3.51 11.19 -7.54
N VAL A 10 -2.35 11.64 -8.03
CA VAL A 10 -1.74 11.10 -9.23
C VAL A 10 -0.82 10.02 -8.70
N ASP A 11 -1.22 8.76 -8.87
CA ASP A 11 -0.32 7.64 -8.61
C ASP A 11 0.88 7.79 -9.55
N PRO A 12 2.08 8.10 -9.04
CA PRO A 12 3.26 8.33 -9.87
C PRO A 12 3.77 7.04 -10.52
N GLY A 13 3.25 5.87 -10.14
CA GLY A 13 3.70 4.57 -10.61
C GLY A 13 3.04 4.08 -11.90
N TRP A 14 1.96 4.72 -12.37
CA TRP A 14 1.26 4.22 -13.57
C TRP A 14 2.02 4.59 -14.86
N PRO A 15 2.37 3.60 -15.70
CA PRO A 15 3.06 3.87 -16.97
C PRO A 15 2.14 4.66 -17.91
N LYS A 16 2.67 5.76 -18.46
CA LYS A 16 1.94 6.66 -19.37
C LYS A 16 2.18 6.33 -20.84
N ASP A 17 3.28 5.65 -21.15
CA ASP A 17 3.77 5.38 -22.50
C ASP A 17 3.57 3.90 -22.86
N LEU A 18 2.35 3.39 -22.68
CA LEU A 18 2.00 2.02 -23.09
C LEU A 18 1.47 2.02 -24.53
N GLU A 19 1.93 1.07 -25.33
CA GLU A 19 1.39 0.82 -26.67
C GLU A 19 -0.10 0.43 -26.60
N PRO A 20 -0.92 0.75 -27.63
CA PRO A 20 -2.33 0.40 -27.66
C PRO A 20 -2.56 -1.11 -27.43
N GLY A 21 -3.36 -1.43 -26.41
CA GLY A 21 -3.65 -2.81 -26.01
C GLY A 21 -2.71 -3.39 -24.95
N GLN A 22 -1.71 -2.63 -24.50
CA GLN A 22 -0.89 -2.99 -23.35
C GLN A 22 -1.47 -2.43 -22.05
N HIS A 23 -1.20 -3.14 -20.95
CA HIS A 23 -1.74 -2.86 -19.63
C HIS A 23 -0.57 -2.78 -18.65
N ALA A 24 -0.71 -1.98 -17.58
CA ALA A 24 0.30 -1.94 -16.53
C ALA A 24 0.44 -3.33 -15.90
N VAL A 25 1.69 -3.78 -15.73
CA VAL A 25 1.97 -5.06 -15.07
C VAL A 25 1.54 -4.95 -13.61
N THR A 26 0.64 -5.84 -13.20
CA THR A 26 0.21 -6.05 -11.82
C THR A 26 0.65 -7.43 -11.37
N GLU A 27 0.63 -7.68 -10.06
CA GLU A 27 0.90 -9.01 -9.49
C GLU A 27 0.05 -10.13 -10.14
N LEU A 28 -1.15 -9.81 -10.65
CA LEU A 28 -2.04 -10.78 -11.30
C LEU A 28 -1.60 -11.17 -12.71
N ILE A 29 -0.85 -10.31 -13.40
CA ILE A 29 -0.48 -10.50 -14.82
C ILE A 29 1.03 -10.62 -15.04
N ALA A 30 1.83 -10.48 -13.98
CA ALA A 30 3.28 -10.62 -14.06
C ALA A 30 3.68 -12.04 -14.49
N HIS A 31 4.66 -12.15 -15.38
CA HIS A 31 5.18 -13.45 -15.84
C HIS A 31 5.92 -14.23 -14.75
N HIS A 32 6.42 -13.53 -13.75
CA HIS A 32 7.15 -14.08 -12.60
C HIS A 32 6.43 -13.62 -11.34
N ALA A 33 6.46 -14.45 -10.30
CA ALA A 33 6.01 -14.04 -8.99
C ALA A 33 6.78 -12.78 -8.54
N GLY A 34 6.09 -11.85 -7.86
CA GLY A 34 6.74 -10.75 -7.17
C GLY A 34 7.76 -11.25 -6.15
N ALA A 35 8.57 -10.33 -5.63
CA ALA A 35 9.51 -10.67 -4.56
C ALA A 35 8.75 -11.36 -3.41
N ASP A 36 9.35 -12.40 -2.84
CA ASP A 36 8.82 -13.02 -1.62
C ASP A 36 8.57 -11.92 -0.59
N SER A 37 7.51 -12.12 0.21
CA SER A 37 7.15 -11.21 1.31
C SER A 37 8.43 -10.67 1.98
N PRO A 38 8.56 -9.36 2.25
CA PRO A 38 9.75 -8.81 2.90
C PRO A 38 9.97 -9.39 4.30
N PHE A 39 8.96 -10.07 4.82
CA PHE A 39 8.97 -10.76 6.09
C PHE A 39 9.48 -12.20 6.00
N GLY A 40 9.81 -12.71 4.80
CA GLY A 40 10.47 -13.98 4.55
C GLY A 40 9.84 -15.16 5.29
N ASP A 41 10.46 -15.54 6.40
CA ASP A 41 10.10 -16.68 7.24
C ASP A 41 9.04 -16.39 8.33
N ILE A 42 8.53 -15.15 8.40
CA ILE A 42 7.54 -14.77 9.42
C ILE A 42 6.15 -15.25 8.98
N GLU A 43 5.57 -16.15 9.78
CA GLU A 43 4.18 -16.57 9.64
C GLU A 43 3.24 -15.58 10.36
N PHE A 44 2.17 -15.17 9.67
CA PHE A 44 1.17 -14.26 10.22
C PHE A 44 -0.12 -15.00 10.59
N PRO A 45 -0.83 -14.56 11.65
CA PRO A 45 -0.49 -13.44 12.53
C PRO A 45 0.60 -13.79 13.54
N VAL A 46 1.47 -12.83 13.84
CA VAL A 46 2.45 -12.95 14.93
C VAL A 46 1.78 -12.78 16.30
N ASP A 47 2.41 -13.31 17.34
CA ASP A 47 1.94 -13.17 18.72
C ASP A 47 1.83 -11.67 19.11
N PRO A 48 0.65 -11.18 19.51
CA PRO A 48 0.45 -9.79 19.90
C PRO A 48 1.38 -9.30 21.01
N GLU A 49 1.82 -10.17 21.92
CA GLU A 49 2.72 -9.79 23.03
C GLU A 49 4.14 -9.46 22.53
N THR A 50 4.49 -9.94 21.34
CA THR A 50 5.78 -9.62 20.69
C THR A 50 5.73 -8.32 19.90
N LEU A 51 4.53 -7.79 19.65
CA LEU A 51 4.35 -6.54 18.93
C LEU A 51 4.62 -5.36 19.88
N GLY A 52 5.45 -4.40 19.46
CA GLY A 52 5.58 -3.10 20.13
C GLY A 52 4.36 -2.19 19.97
N TYR A 53 3.19 -2.77 19.67
CA TYR A 53 1.95 -2.05 19.39
C TYR A 53 1.25 -1.66 20.69
N VAL A 54 0.95 -0.37 20.82
CA VAL A 54 0.14 0.16 21.92
C VAL A 54 -1.18 0.66 21.36
N HIS A 55 -2.29 0.04 21.76
CA HIS A 55 -3.61 0.44 21.29
C HIS A 55 -4.00 1.80 21.89
N PRO A 56 -4.26 2.84 21.08
CA PRO A 56 -4.64 4.14 21.61
C PRO A 56 -6.03 4.07 22.23
N THR A 57 -6.17 4.64 23.42
CA THR A 57 -7.47 4.78 24.10
C THR A 57 -7.87 6.24 24.14
N THR A 58 -9.11 6.53 23.71
CA THR A 58 -9.66 7.88 23.80
C THR A 58 -10.21 8.12 25.19
N VAL A 59 -9.65 9.09 25.91
CA VAL A 59 -10.22 9.58 27.18
C VAL A 59 -11.15 10.75 26.87
N ILE A 60 -12.45 10.55 27.07
CA ILE A 60 -13.45 11.61 26.93
C ILE A 60 -13.47 12.44 28.23
N ASN A 61 -13.40 13.76 28.12
CA ASN A 61 -13.61 14.65 29.27
C ASN A 61 -15.03 14.44 29.83
N LYS A 62 -15.12 14.09 31.11
CA LYS A 62 -16.38 14.01 31.87
C LYS A 62 -16.70 15.34 32.54
#